data_AF-A0A372Q1P6-F1
#
_entry.id   AF-A0A372Q1P6-F1
#
_cell.length_a   1.000
_cell.length_b   1.000
_cell.length_c   1.000
_cell.angle_alpha   90.00
_cell.angle_beta   90.00
_cell.angle_gamma   90.00
#
_symmetry.space_group_name_H-M   'P 1'
#
loop_
_entity.id
_entity.type
_entity.pdbx_description
1 polymer ?
#
loop_
_entity_poly.entity_id
_entity_poly.type
_entity_poly.pdbx_seq_one_letter_code
_entity_poly.pdbx_strand_id
1 'polypeptide(L)'
;MPNVIHTFWMCFECALANNKKTPNGKRRILSIISNEFTYGELKQNLNVGSHTIVESRKHARINGYRSPPLVKPIICRRRFTPEMLEQIDRFLNDKEFVNMSSYKTDAKSGKPIKYLQDMKKELWERFAEEYPNGMRHISFMTCFEGGQYVYQENLGGL
;
A
#
# COMPACT_ATOMS: atom_id res chain seq x y z
N MET A 1 -37.51 39.13 19.57
CA MET A 1 -36.39 38.22 19.90
C MET A 1 -35.86 37.63 18.61
N PRO A 2 -34.54 37.57 18.39
CA PRO A 2 -33.99 36.89 17.21
C PRO A 2 -34.42 35.42 17.22
N ASN A 3 -34.81 34.91 16.06
CA ASN A 3 -35.22 33.52 15.91
C ASN A 3 -33.99 32.61 16.15
N VAL A 4 -33.97 31.92 17.29
CA VAL A 4 -32.85 31.08 17.73
C VAL A 4 -32.57 29.95 16.72
N ILE A 5 -33.62 29.40 16.09
CA ILE A 5 -33.51 28.34 15.08
C ILE A 5 -32.84 28.88 13.82
N HIS A 6 -33.23 30.07 13.37
CA HIS A 6 -32.59 30.72 12.22
C HIS A 6 -31.11 31.02 12.50
N THR A 7 -30.82 31.50 13.70
CA THR A 7 -29.44 31.79 14.13
C THR A 7 -28.59 30.51 14.15
N PHE A 8 -29.15 29.38 14.62
CA PHE A 8 -28.48 28.08 14.59
C PHE A 8 -28.09 27.66 13.17
N TRP A 9 -29.05 27.66 12.23
CA TRP A 9 -28.80 27.23 10.85
C TRP A 9 -27.80 28.15 10.14
N MET A 10 -27.94 29.48 10.31
CA MET A 10 -26.99 30.47 9.78
C MET A 10 -25.57 30.24 10.29
N CYS A 11 -25.40 30.03 11.60
CA CYS A 11 -24.09 29.75 12.20
C CYS A 11 -23.49 28.45 11.65
N PHE A 12 -24.32 27.42 11.45
CA PHE A 12 -23.86 26.12 10.96
C PHE A 12 -23.48 26.18 9.46
N GLU A 13 -24.25 26.90 8.65
CA GLU A 13 -23.92 27.17 7.25
C GLU A 13 -22.58 27.90 7.13
N CYS A 14 -22.36 28.94 7.94
CA CYS A 14 -21.07 29.62 8.04
C CYS A 14 -19.94 28.66 8.43
N ALA A 15 -20.15 27.76 9.38
CA ALA A 15 -19.16 26.75 9.77
C ALA A 15 -18.82 25.77 8.64
N LEU A 16 -19.81 25.40 7.81
CA LEU A 16 -19.60 24.57 6.62
C LEU A 16 -18.85 25.32 5.51
N ALA A 17 -19.11 26.61 5.33
CA ALA A 17 -18.48 27.45 4.33
C ALA A 17 -17.02 27.80 4.68
N ASN A 18 -16.75 28.09 5.96
CA ASN A 18 -15.42 28.47 6.46
C ASN A 18 -14.45 27.28 6.60
N ASN A 19 -14.94 26.04 6.57
CA ASN A 19 -14.05 24.89 6.62
C ASN A 19 -13.23 24.76 5.32
N LYS A 20 -12.10 24.02 5.40
CA LYS A 20 -11.34 23.69 4.19
C LYS A 20 -12.30 23.09 3.17
N LYS A 21 -12.33 23.64 1.94
CA LYS A 21 -13.19 23.19 0.84
C LYS A 21 -12.92 21.75 0.37
N THR A 22 -12.15 20.97 1.14
CA THR A 22 -11.96 19.55 0.90
C THR A 22 -13.27 18.81 1.20
N PRO A 23 -13.59 17.75 0.44
CA PRO A 23 -14.77 16.92 0.70
C PRO A 23 -14.83 16.43 2.15
N ASN A 24 -13.67 16.12 2.75
CA ASN A 24 -13.57 15.62 4.12
C ASN A 24 -13.85 16.69 5.18
N GLY A 25 -13.52 17.96 4.92
CA GLY A 25 -13.81 19.07 5.84
C GLY A 25 -15.32 19.28 6.02
N LYS A 26 -16.04 19.39 4.90
CA LYS A 26 -17.50 19.53 4.90
C LYS A 26 -18.21 18.32 5.51
N ARG A 27 -17.78 17.10 5.14
CA ARG A 27 -18.35 15.85 5.68
C ARG A 27 -18.19 15.75 7.20
N ARG A 28 -17.01 16.14 7.71
CA ARG A 28 -16.69 16.11 9.15
C ARG A 28 -17.50 17.11 9.97
N ILE A 29 -17.77 18.30 9.43
CA ILE A 29 -18.59 19.29 10.13
C ILE A 29 -20.06 18.89 10.07
N LEU A 30 -20.57 18.54 8.88
CA LEU A 30 -21.96 18.11 8.73
C LEU A 30 -22.25 16.84 9.53
N SER A 31 -21.27 15.96 9.74
CA SER A 31 -21.45 14.72 10.49
C SER A 31 -22.01 14.95 11.91
N ILE A 32 -21.67 16.08 12.55
CA ILE A 32 -22.08 16.47 13.90
C ILE A 32 -23.60 16.40 14.09
N ILE A 33 -24.36 16.89 13.11
CA ILE A 33 -25.82 16.97 13.17
C ILE A 33 -26.52 16.02 12.19
N SER A 34 -25.75 15.38 11.29
CA SER A 34 -26.32 14.65 10.15
C SER A 34 -27.26 13.50 10.52
N ASN A 35 -27.08 12.89 11.70
CA ASN A 35 -27.92 11.80 12.20
C ASN A 35 -29.16 12.30 12.94
N GLU A 36 -29.12 13.53 13.48
CA GLU A 36 -30.19 14.11 14.29
C GLU A 36 -31.31 14.74 13.45
N PHE A 37 -31.01 15.11 12.20
CA PHE A 37 -31.96 15.74 11.28
C PHE A 37 -32.25 14.86 10.06
N THR A 38 -33.46 15.03 9.51
CA THR A 38 -33.87 14.36 8.28
C THR A 38 -33.14 14.92 7.06
N TYR A 39 -33.18 14.16 5.95
CA TYR A 39 -32.63 14.64 4.68
C TYR A 39 -33.30 15.93 4.20
N GLY A 40 -34.62 16.08 4.43
CA GLY A 40 -35.38 17.25 4.02
C GLY A 40 -34.90 18.50 4.75
N GLU A 41 -34.81 18.42 6.08
CA GLU A 41 -34.35 19.54 6.91
C GLU A 41 -32.92 19.96 6.59
N LEU A 42 -32.00 18.99 6.42
CA LEU A 42 -30.62 19.30 6.08
C LEU A 42 -30.50 19.94 4.69
N LYS A 43 -31.26 19.47 3.71
CA LYS A 43 -31.27 20.05 2.36
C LYS A 43 -31.84 21.46 2.34
N GLN A 44 -32.98 21.67 2.98
CA GLN A 44 -33.68 22.95 2.98
C GLN A 44 -32.91 24.01 3.76
N ASN A 45 -32.35 23.66 4.92
CA ASN A 45 -31.70 24.65 5.80
C ASN A 45 -30.22 24.90 5.48
N LEU A 46 -29.51 23.97 4.85
CA LEU A 46 -28.07 24.09 4.59
C LEU A 46 -27.68 23.99 3.12
N ASN A 47 -28.64 23.81 2.21
CA ASN A 47 -28.41 23.63 0.76
C ASN A 47 -27.35 22.55 0.43
N VAL A 48 -27.34 21.45 1.20
CA VAL A 48 -26.39 20.35 1.02
C VAL A 48 -26.98 19.22 0.16
N GLY A 49 -26.17 18.66 -0.73
CA GLY A 49 -26.59 17.54 -1.58
C GLY A 49 -26.77 16.22 -0.80
N SER A 50 -27.65 15.34 -1.29
CA SER A 50 -27.91 14.03 -0.69
C SER A 50 -26.63 13.21 -0.47
N HIS A 51 -25.73 13.22 -1.45
CA HIS A 51 -24.45 12.52 -1.37
C HIS A 51 -23.59 13.01 -0.20
N THR A 52 -23.55 14.32 0.03
CA THR A 52 -22.79 14.89 1.15
C THR A 52 -23.38 14.48 2.49
N ILE A 53 -24.71 14.40 2.62
CA ILE A 53 -25.37 13.90 3.83
C ILE A 53 -25.01 12.43 4.07
N VAL A 54 -25.13 11.58 3.05
CA VAL A 54 -24.77 10.14 3.13
C VAL A 54 -23.33 9.98 3.62
N GLU A 55 -22.39 10.68 2.99
CA GLU A 55 -20.97 10.58 3.33
C GLU A 55 -20.66 11.15 4.72
N SER A 56 -21.40 12.17 5.17
CA SER A 56 -21.26 12.72 6.53
C SER A 56 -21.74 11.74 7.60
N ARG A 57 -22.85 11.04 7.35
CA ARG A 57 -23.35 9.99 8.24
C ARG A 57 -22.39 8.80 8.29
N LYS A 58 -21.84 8.38 7.13
CA LYS A 58 -20.79 7.35 7.08
C LYS A 58 -19.56 7.78 7.88
N HIS A 59 -19.14 9.05 7.75
CA HIS A 59 -18.02 9.59 8.50
C HIS A 59 -18.26 9.52 10.01
N ALA A 60 -19.44 9.90 10.51
CA ALA A 60 -19.79 9.80 11.93
C ALA A 60 -19.65 8.36 12.45
N ARG A 61 -20.10 7.36 11.65
CA ARG A 61 -20.05 5.95 12.03
C ARG A 61 -18.62 5.38 12.03
N ILE A 62 -17.80 5.78 11.07
CA ILE A 62 -16.46 5.20 10.87
C ILE A 62 -15.41 5.90 11.73
N ASN A 63 -15.44 7.23 11.78
CA ASN A 63 -14.40 8.04 12.41
C ASN A 63 -14.86 8.65 13.75
N GLY A 64 -16.17 8.69 14.02
CA GLY A 64 -16.75 9.48 15.11
C GLY A 64 -17.11 10.91 14.68
N TYR A 65 -17.98 11.55 15.45
CA TYR A 65 -18.35 12.95 15.24
C TYR A 65 -17.13 13.86 15.42
N ARG A 66 -16.95 14.84 14.52
CA ARG A 66 -15.86 15.84 14.57
C ARG A 66 -14.44 15.27 14.40
N SER A 67 -14.24 13.96 14.45
CA SER A 67 -12.94 13.31 14.31
C SER A 67 -12.36 13.46 12.90
N PRO A 68 -11.04 13.69 12.75
CA PRO A 68 -10.40 13.55 11.45
C PRO A 68 -10.56 12.11 10.91
N PRO A 69 -10.52 11.92 9.58
CA PRO A 69 -10.47 10.58 9.01
C PRO A 69 -9.32 9.78 9.61
N LEU A 70 -9.56 8.51 9.95
CA LEU A 70 -8.50 7.63 10.43
C LEU A 70 -7.43 7.47 9.34
N VAL A 71 -6.23 7.99 9.62
CA VAL A 71 -5.05 7.72 8.79
C VAL A 71 -4.58 6.33 9.17
N LYS A 72 -4.76 5.35 8.27
CA LYS A 72 -4.22 4.01 8.50
C LYS A 72 -2.69 4.11 8.62
N PRO A 73 -2.07 3.46 9.60
CA PRO A 73 -0.62 3.37 9.63
C PRO A 73 -0.15 2.63 8.37
N ILE A 74 0.90 3.15 7.73
CA ILE A 74 1.58 2.43 6.66
C ILE A 74 2.37 1.30 7.34
N ILE A 75 1.90 0.07 7.23
CA ILE A 75 2.58 -1.10 7.79
C ILE A 75 3.59 -1.61 6.76
N CYS A 76 4.86 -1.28 6.95
CA CYS A 76 5.96 -1.87 6.18
C CYS A 76 6.40 -3.18 6.84
N ARG A 77 6.12 -4.33 6.22
CA ARG A 77 6.67 -5.63 6.64
C ARG A 77 7.96 -5.89 5.87
N ARG A 78 9.09 -6.08 6.58
CA ARG A 78 10.32 -6.58 5.95
C ARG A 78 10.08 -8.04 5.52
N ARG A 79 10.31 -8.34 4.24
CA ARG A 79 10.11 -9.69 3.68
C ARG A 79 11.22 -10.66 4.09
N PHE A 80 12.43 -10.16 4.29
CA PHE A 80 13.62 -10.93 4.66
C PHE A 80 14.27 -10.36 5.92
N THR A 81 14.81 -11.23 6.76
CA THR A 81 15.74 -10.82 7.82
C THR A 81 17.13 -10.53 7.22
N PRO A 82 18.00 -9.80 7.93
CA PRO A 82 19.38 -9.56 7.46
C PRO A 82 20.14 -10.86 7.16
N GLU A 83 19.95 -11.89 7.99
CA GLU A 83 20.63 -13.18 7.85
C GLU A 83 20.17 -13.91 6.58
N MET A 84 18.87 -13.88 6.30
CA MET A 84 18.32 -14.43 5.05
C MET A 84 18.92 -13.75 3.81
N LEU A 85 19.10 -12.43 3.85
CA LEU A 85 19.70 -11.69 2.74
C LEU A 85 21.16 -12.06 2.54
N GLU A 86 21.92 -12.23 3.62
CA GLU A 86 23.32 -12.65 3.56
C GLU A 86 23.47 -14.08 3.01
N GLN A 87 22.55 -14.99 3.37
CA GLN A 87 22.52 -16.35 2.85
C GLN A 87 22.18 -16.37 1.36
N ILE A 88 21.18 -15.59 0.93
CA ILE A 88 20.86 -15.43 -0.49
C ILE A 88 22.08 -14.87 -1.25
N ASP A 89 22.73 -13.83 -0.74
CA ASP A 89 23.87 -13.22 -1.44
C ASP A 89 25.04 -14.19 -1.56
N ARG A 90 25.35 -14.94 -0.50
CA ARG A 90 26.37 -16.01 -0.56
C ARG A 90 26.03 -17.04 -1.64
N PHE A 91 24.83 -17.60 -1.60
CA PHE A 91 24.39 -18.61 -2.57
C PHE A 91 24.45 -18.09 -4.01
N LEU A 92 24.03 -16.84 -4.25
CA LEU A 92 24.01 -16.24 -5.60
C LEU A 92 25.38 -15.79 -6.12
N ASN A 93 26.42 -15.81 -5.28
CA ASN A 93 27.79 -15.52 -5.66
C ASN A 93 28.65 -16.80 -5.73
N ASP A 94 28.07 -17.95 -5.40
CA ASP A 94 28.75 -19.24 -5.52
C ASP A 94 28.88 -19.64 -7.00
N LYS A 95 30.10 -20.00 -7.39
CA LYS A 95 30.43 -20.44 -8.75
C LYS A 95 29.91 -21.83 -9.05
N GLU A 96 29.59 -22.63 -8.03
CA GLU A 96 28.97 -23.94 -8.22
C GLU A 96 27.56 -23.82 -8.81
N PHE A 97 26.82 -22.77 -8.46
CA PHE A 97 25.42 -22.60 -8.88
C PHE A 97 25.22 -21.46 -9.88
N VAL A 98 26.11 -20.47 -9.88
CA VAL A 98 25.96 -19.23 -10.65
C VAL A 98 27.26 -18.83 -11.35
N ASN A 99 27.21 -18.74 -12.68
CA ASN A 99 28.30 -18.19 -13.49
C ASN A 99 28.08 -16.71 -13.78
N MET A 100 29.01 -15.87 -13.34
CA MET A 100 29.00 -14.45 -13.70
C MET A 100 29.56 -14.24 -15.10
N SER A 101 28.86 -13.44 -15.91
CA SER A 101 29.37 -12.97 -17.19
C SER A 101 30.53 -12.02 -16.97
N SER A 102 31.64 -12.22 -17.66
CA SER A 102 32.75 -11.27 -17.67
C SER A 102 32.53 -10.07 -18.60
N TYR A 103 31.56 -10.16 -19.53
CA TYR A 103 31.38 -9.21 -20.64
C TYR A 103 29.98 -8.61 -20.73
N LYS A 104 28.95 -9.22 -20.11
CA LYS A 104 27.59 -8.69 -20.08
C LYS A 104 27.23 -8.17 -18.71
N THR A 105 26.71 -6.96 -18.68
CA THR A 105 26.15 -6.32 -17.48
C THR A 105 24.68 -6.02 -17.69
N ASP A 106 23.88 -6.10 -16.63
CA ASP A 106 22.50 -5.66 -16.64
C ASP A 106 22.44 -4.13 -16.80
N ALA A 107 21.65 -3.67 -17.78
CA ALA A 107 21.61 -2.26 -18.16
C ALA A 107 21.05 -1.35 -17.05
N LYS A 108 20.27 -1.89 -16.12
CA LYS A 108 19.66 -1.11 -15.01
C LYS A 108 20.58 -1.01 -13.80
N SER A 109 21.25 -2.10 -13.44
CA SER A 109 22.08 -2.18 -12.23
C SER A 109 23.57 -1.97 -12.49
N GLY A 110 24.04 -2.11 -13.74
CA GLY A 110 25.46 -2.09 -14.10
C GLY A 110 26.25 -3.31 -13.59
N LYS A 111 25.59 -4.28 -12.95
CA LYS A 111 26.23 -5.48 -12.41
C LYS A 111 26.36 -6.57 -13.48
N PRO A 112 27.34 -7.48 -13.38
CA PRO A 112 27.44 -8.64 -14.25
C PRO A 112 26.14 -9.45 -14.31
N ILE A 113 25.77 -9.89 -15.51
CA ILE A 113 24.69 -10.87 -15.70
C ILE A 113 25.13 -12.20 -15.09
N LYS A 114 24.22 -12.84 -14.37
CA LYS A 114 24.41 -14.11 -13.67
C LYS A 114 23.65 -15.21 -14.39
N TYR A 115 24.37 -16.19 -14.90
CA TYR A 115 23.83 -17.40 -15.54
C TYR A 115 23.64 -18.47 -14.47
N LEU A 116 22.40 -18.91 -14.30
CA LEU A 116 22.05 -19.97 -13.36
C LEU A 116 22.35 -21.33 -14.00
N GLN A 117 23.08 -22.18 -13.29
CA GLN A 117 23.54 -23.47 -13.82
C GLN A 117 22.46 -24.55 -13.81
N ASP A 118 21.57 -24.53 -12.81
CA ASP A 118 20.53 -25.55 -12.62
C ASP A 118 19.12 -24.98 -12.88
N MET A 119 18.13 -25.87 -12.96
CA MET A 119 16.72 -25.50 -13.01
C MET A 119 16.29 -24.80 -11.72
N LYS A 120 15.26 -23.95 -11.80
CA LYS A 120 14.74 -23.20 -10.63
C LYS A 120 14.46 -24.09 -9.43
N LYS A 121 13.90 -25.29 -9.68
CA LYS A 121 13.54 -26.25 -8.65
C LYS A 121 14.77 -26.77 -7.89
N GLU A 122 15.82 -27.13 -8.62
CA GLU A 122 17.06 -27.69 -8.05
C GLU A 122 17.83 -26.64 -7.26
N LEU A 123 17.91 -25.40 -7.77
CA LEU A 123 18.49 -24.27 -7.04
C LEU A 123 17.79 -24.03 -5.70
N TRP A 124 16.47 -24.14 -5.68
CA TRP A 124 15.70 -24.02 -4.44
C TRP A 124 15.98 -25.18 -3.48
N GLU A 125 15.98 -26.42 -3.98
CA GLU A 125 16.23 -27.61 -3.15
C GLU A 125 17.59 -27.52 -2.47
N ARG A 126 18.64 -27.15 -3.23
CA ARG A 126 19.99 -26.94 -2.68
C ARG A 126 20.04 -25.80 -1.66
N PHE A 127 19.42 -24.66 -1.97
CA PHE A 127 19.37 -23.54 -1.02
C PHE A 127 18.65 -23.91 0.28
N ALA A 128 17.53 -24.64 0.19
CA ALA A 128 16.74 -25.05 1.34
C ALA A 128 17.46 -26.11 2.19
N GLU A 129 18.28 -26.96 1.57
CA GLU A 129 19.15 -27.93 2.23
C GLU A 129 20.32 -27.23 2.96
N GLU A 130 20.98 -26.27 2.31
CA GLU A 130 22.11 -25.54 2.89
C GLU A 130 21.67 -24.55 3.98
N TYR A 131 20.50 -23.92 3.81
CA TYR A 131 19.97 -22.89 4.69
C TYR A 131 18.53 -23.21 5.13
N PRO A 132 18.32 -24.05 6.16
CA PRO A 132 17.00 -24.38 6.71
C PRO A 132 16.44 -23.23 7.58
N ASN A 133 16.44 -22.00 7.05
CA ASN A 133 16.07 -20.75 7.71
C ASN A 133 14.56 -20.45 7.68
N GLY A 134 13.74 -21.37 7.15
CA GLY A 134 12.29 -21.21 7.01
C GLY A 134 11.86 -20.26 5.88
N MET A 135 12.77 -19.89 4.98
CA MET A 135 12.42 -19.15 3.76
C MET A 135 11.41 -19.97 2.94
N ARG A 136 10.50 -19.27 2.26
CA ARG A 136 9.56 -19.92 1.35
C ARG A 136 10.14 -19.91 -0.05
N HIS A 137 9.89 -21.00 -0.80
CA HIS A 137 10.25 -21.11 -2.22
C HIS A 137 9.84 -19.89 -3.03
N ILE A 138 8.61 -19.39 -2.86
CA ILE A 138 8.12 -18.20 -3.56
C ILE A 138 8.98 -16.97 -3.23
N SER A 139 9.32 -16.76 -1.96
CA SER A 139 10.16 -15.64 -1.55
C SER A 139 11.56 -15.74 -2.16
N PHE A 140 12.17 -16.93 -2.16
CA PHE A 140 13.45 -17.16 -2.81
C PHE A 140 13.38 -16.85 -4.32
N MET A 141 12.32 -17.30 -5.01
CA MET A 141 12.14 -17.03 -6.44
C MET A 141 12.04 -15.53 -6.77
N THR A 142 11.46 -14.72 -5.88
CA THR A 142 11.44 -13.26 -6.05
C THR A 142 12.83 -12.62 -6.06
N CYS A 143 13.86 -13.30 -5.57
CA CYS A 143 15.24 -12.80 -5.60
C CYS A 143 15.84 -12.82 -7.02
N PHE A 144 15.27 -13.63 -7.91
CA PHE A 144 15.65 -13.71 -9.32
C PHE A 144 14.75 -12.85 -10.22
N GLU A 145 13.75 -12.17 -9.67
CA GLU A 145 12.86 -11.27 -10.41
C GLU A 145 13.63 -9.99 -10.78
N GLY A 146 14.34 -10.03 -11.91
CA GLY A 146 15.13 -8.91 -12.44
C GLY A 146 15.84 -9.28 -13.75
N GLY A 147 16.41 -8.29 -14.44
CA GLY A 147 17.16 -8.48 -15.68
C GLY A 147 18.56 -9.07 -15.49
N GLN A 148 19.02 -9.19 -14.23
CA GLN A 148 20.37 -9.62 -13.92
C GLN A 148 20.58 -11.15 -14.02
N TYR A 149 19.52 -11.96 -13.90
CA TYR A 149 19.63 -13.41 -13.88
C TYR A 149 19.10 -14.04 -15.17
N VAL A 150 19.87 -14.94 -15.77
CA VAL A 150 19.49 -15.69 -16.98
C VAL A 150 19.42 -17.17 -16.64
N TYR A 151 18.25 -17.77 -16.90
CA TYR A 151 17.99 -19.19 -16.67
C TYR A 151 18.54 -20.04 -17.82
N GLN A 152 19.17 -21.17 -17.51
CA GLN A 152 19.65 -22.12 -18.52
C GLN A 152 18.50 -22.60 -19.44
N GLU A 153 17.30 -22.82 -18.90
CA GLU A 153 16.10 -23.19 -19.65
C GLU A 153 15.76 -22.20 -20.77
N ASN A 154 16.12 -20.92 -20.60
CA ASN A 154 15.87 -19.87 -21.59
C ASN A 154 16.98 -19.76 -22.65
N LEU A 155 18.08 -20.50 -22.51
CA LEU A 155 19.21 -20.42 -23.43
C LEU A 155 18.97 -21.19 -24.73
N GLY A 156 17.87 -21.95 -24.85
CA GLY A 156 17.51 -22.69 -26.06
C GLY A 156 18.58 -23.71 -26.41
N GLY A 157 18.36 -25.00 -26.11
CA GLY A 157 19.31 -26.07 -26.38
C GLY A 157 19.99 -25.89 -27.74
N LEU A 158 21.32 -25.75 -27.71
CA LEU A 158 22.18 -25.88 -28.88
C LEU A 158 22.12 -27.32 -29.38
#